data_AF-K3WKX1-F1
#
_entry.id   AF-K3WKX1-F1
#
_cell.length_a   1.000
_cell.length_b   1.000
_cell.length_c   1.000
_cell.angle_alpha   90.00
_cell.angle_beta   90.00
_cell.angle_gamma   90.00
#
_symmetry.space_group_name_H-M   'P 1'
#
loop_
_entity.id
_entity.type
_entity.pdbx_description
1 polymer ?
#
loop_
_entity_poly.entity_id
_entity_poly.type
_entity_poly.pdbx_seq_one_letter_code
_entity_poly.pdbx_strand_id
1 'polypeptide(L)'
;MRKAHPPSFAIDGVKFSNFLRECGLQPTVLSIGDVAFLFARNVASGSHYEMDFDGFVQALETIASLVYPPVPLKKKKKHANKRRQYCGGQQRNDDGKEAEEGFMVAPSSPLASLVFERLLFVPSMAVIWYKLIDSWRLEKKLELLTVYAREYCAATRIRAVWKQYMIKRIHLVTLLRMKAERHAATTIQSYERRRRQYAPFQRLRQATIHAQRRIHAHHQLRCLRAQRAAFVEAMRVRIVKWMQQQLHVLREWKKINVVWVARRE
;
A
#
# COMPACT_ATOMS: atom_id res chain seq x y z
N MET A 1 -6.92 -31.02 -62.80
CA MET A 1 -7.72 -30.43 -61.72
C MET A 1 -8.93 -31.33 -61.45
N ARG A 2 -8.92 -32.12 -60.38
CA ARG A 2 -10.10 -32.91 -59.98
C ARG A 2 -11.12 -31.93 -59.40
N LYS A 3 -12.30 -31.82 -60.04
CA LYS A 3 -13.42 -31.04 -59.51
C LYS A 3 -13.78 -31.61 -58.14
N ALA A 4 -13.46 -30.89 -57.07
CA ALA A 4 -13.97 -31.21 -55.75
C ALA A 4 -15.48 -30.94 -55.80
N HIS A 5 -16.28 -32.01 -55.77
CA HIS A 5 -17.71 -31.88 -55.52
C HIS A 5 -17.88 -31.14 -54.18
N PRO A 6 -18.82 -30.17 -54.07
CA PRO A 6 -19.13 -29.58 -52.78
C PRO A 6 -19.47 -30.71 -51.81
N PRO A 7 -18.98 -30.68 -50.56
CA PRO A 7 -19.36 -31.69 -49.58
C PRO A 7 -20.88 -31.67 -49.47
N SER A 8 -21.54 -32.78 -49.83
CA SER A 8 -22.97 -32.92 -49.58
C SER A 8 -23.15 -32.99 -48.08
N PHE A 9 -23.65 -31.90 -47.49
CA PHE A 9 -24.04 -31.84 -46.08
C PHE A 9 -25.32 -32.66 -45.79
N ALA A 10 -25.98 -33.10 -46.85
CA ALA A 10 -27.17 -33.92 -46.84
C ALA A 10 -26.86 -35.40 -46.52
N ILE A 11 -27.69 -35.98 -45.66
CA ILE A 11 -27.59 -37.36 -45.23
C ILE A 11 -28.64 -38.19 -45.96
N ASP A 12 -28.17 -39.11 -46.81
CA ASP A 12 -29.01 -40.07 -47.51
C ASP A 12 -29.51 -41.17 -46.55
N GLY A 13 -30.64 -41.79 -46.86
CA GLY A 13 -31.21 -42.88 -46.05
C GLY A 13 -30.26 -44.06 -45.81
N VAL A 14 -29.37 -44.34 -46.78
CA VAL A 14 -28.33 -45.37 -46.66
C VAL A 14 -27.27 -44.97 -45.62
N LYS A 15 -26.81 -43.71 -45.65
CA LYS A 15 -25.84 -43.19 -44.68
C LYS A 15 -26.43 -43.18 -43.28
N PHE A 16 -27.70 -42.77 -43.15
CA PHE A 16 -28.42 -42.76 -41.88
C PHE A 16 -28.61 -44.18 -41.31
N SER A 17 -29.02 -45.16 -42.13
CA SER A 17 -29.14 -46.55 -41.67
C SER A 17 -27.79 -47.16 -41.28
N ASN A 18 -26.73 -46.92 -42.06
CA ASN A 18 -25.39 -47.40 -41.72
C ASN A 18 -24.89 -46.81 -40.40
N PHE A 19 -25.13 -45.51 -40.18
CA PHE A 19 -24.81 -44.85 -38.92
C PHE A 19 -25.55 -45.48 -37.73
N LEU A 20 -26.85 -45.77 -37.85
CA LEU A 20 -27.61 -46.43 -36.77
C LEU A 20 -27.16 -47.86 -36.50
N ARG A 21 -26.65 -48.57 -37.51
CA ARG A 21 -26.02 -49.89 -37.33
C ARG A 21 -24.68 -49.79 -36.61
N GLU A 22 -23.84 -48.83 -36.97
CA GLU A 22 -22.57 -48.56 -36.28
C GLU A 22 -22.79 -48.17 -34.81
N CYS A 23 -23.87 -47.44 -34.52
CA CYS A 23 -24.30 -47.11 -33.16
C CYS A 23 -24.89 -48.31 -32.38
N GLY A 24 -25.10 -49.46 -33.03
CA GLY A 24 -25.75 -50.64 -32.43
C GLY A 24 -27.24 -50.44 -32.09
N LEU A 25 -27.90 -49.48 -32.76
CA LEU A 25 -29.33 -49.20 -32.61
C LEU A 25 -30.18 -50.05 -33.56
N GLN A 26 -29.62 -50.44 -34.71
CA GLN A 26 -30.27 -51.32 -35.69
C GLN A 26 -29.47 -52.64 -35.80
N PRO A 27 -30.11 -53.83 -35.82
CA PRO A 27 -31.56 -54.09 -35.80
C PRO A 27 -32.15 -54.32 -34.40
N THR A 28 -31.34 -54.22 -33.35
CA THR A 28 -31.67 -54.65 -31.99
C THR A 28 -32.67 -53.75 -31.27
N VAL A 29 -32.61 -52.44 -31.52
CA VAL A 29 -33.45 -51.44 -30.82
C VAL A 29 -34.51 -50.84 -31.75
N LEU A 30 -34.18 -50.68 -33.03
CA LEU A 30 -35.07 -50.16 -34.07
C LEU A 30 -35.15 -51.14 -35.24
N SER A 31 -36.37 -51.42 -35.70
CA SER A 31 -36.57 -52.22 -36.91
C SER A 31 -36.21 -51.43 -38.17
N ILE A 32 -36.02 -52.13 -39.29
CA ILE A 32 -35.76 -51.48 -40.59
C ILE A 32 -36.92 -50.54 -40.98
N GLY A 33 -38.16 -50.91 -40.65
CA GLY A 33 -39.34 -50.10 -40.90
C GLY A 33 -39.38 -48.81 -40.07
N ASP A 34 -38.99 -48.88 -38.80
CA ASP A 34 -38.95 -47.71 -37.91
C ASP A 34 -37.89 -46.71 -38.35
N VAL A 35 -36.72 -47.20 -38.78
CA VAL A 35 -35.65 -46.35 -39.33
C VAL A 35 -36.08 -45.67 -40.62
N ALA A 36 -36.76 -46.38 -41.52
CA ALA A 36 -37.29 -45.80 -42.76
C ALA A 36 -38.37 -44.74 -42.48
N PHE A 37 -39.23 -44.99 -41.49
CA PHE A 37 -40.24 -44.02 -41.05
C PHE A 37 -39.61 -42.77 -40.41
N LEU A 38 -38.62 -42.95 -39.54
CA LEU A 38 -37.88 -41.84 -38.92
C LEU A 38 -37.11 -41.02 -39.95
N PHE A 39 -36.53 -41.67 -40.97
CA PHE A 39 -35.89 -40.98 -42.08
C PHE A 39 -36.90 -40.15 -42.87
N ALA A 40 -38.00 -40.77 -43.32
CA ALA A 40 -39.05 -40.12 -44.11
C ALA A 40 -39.72 -38.93 -43.38
N ARG A 41 -39.82 -39.00 -42.06
CA ARG A 41 -40.40 -37.94 -41.23
C ARG A 41 -39.53 -36.68 -41.13
N ASN A 42 -38.21 -36.82 -41.29
CA ASN A 42 -37.24 -35.74 -41.06
C ASN A 42 -36.52 -35.28 -42.33
N VAL A 43 -37.02 -35.66 -43.51
CA VAL A 43 -36.46 -35.25 -44.81
C VAL A 43 -36.60 -33.72 -44.97
N ALA A 44 -35.58 -33.10 -45.59
CA ALA A 44 -35.56 -31.68 -45.85
C ALA A 44 -36.70 -31.21 -46.77
N SER A 45 -37.29 -30.06 -46.47
CA SER A 45 -38.37 -29.47 -47.28
C SER A 45 -37.88 -29.16 -48.70
N GLY A 46 -38.37 -29.90 -49.69
CA GLY A 46 -38.00 -29.75 -51.11
C GLY A 46 -37.02 -30.80 -51.64
N SER A 47 -36.52 -31.69 -50.77
CA SER A 47 -35.79 -32.90 -51.11
C SER A 47 -36.65 -34.12 -50.74
N HIS A 48 -36.62 -35.18 -51.54
CA HIS A 48 -37.31 -36.45 -51.21
C HIS A 48 -36.35 -37.55 -50.75
N TYR A 49 -35.04 -37.30 -50.79
CA TYR A 49 -34.02 -38.34 -50.67
C TYR A 49 -32.92 -38.02 -49.65
N GLU A 50 -32.88 -36.78 -49.14
CA GLU A 50 -31.80 -36.26 -48.32
C GLU A 50 -32.33 -35.55 -47.08
N MET A 51 -31.69 -35.84 -45.95
CA MET A 51 -31.95 -35.21 -44.66
C MET A 51 -30.94 -34.10 -44.40
N ASP A 52 -31.43 -32.92 -44.03
CA ASP A 52 -30.59 -31.81 -43.60
C ASP A 52 -30.09 -32.01 -42.16
N PHE A 53 -29.11 -31.21 -41.74
CA PHE A 53 -28.55 -31.27 -40.40
C PHE A 53 -29.63 -31.14 -39.30
N ASP A 54 -30.58 -30.21 -39.45
CA ASP A 54 -31.66 -30.02 -38.49
C ASP A 54 -32.60 -31.24 -38.43
N GLY A 55 -32.88 -31.85 -39.59
CA GLY A 55 -33.64 -33.10 -39.68
C GLY A 55 -32.91 -34.26 -38.99
N PHE A 56 -31.59 -34.32 -39.12
CA PHE A 56 -30.77 -35.32 -38.45
C PHE A 56 -30.75 -35.17 -36.93
N VAL A 57 -30.64 -33.94 -36.43
CA VAL A 57 -30.73 -33.67 -34.99
C VAL A 57 -32.09 -34.09 -34.44
N GLN A 58 -33.19 -33.74 -35.13
CA GLN A 58 -34.54 -34.14 -34.72
C GLN A 58 -34.74 -35.66 -34.77
N ALA A 59 -34.17 -36.34 -35.76
CA ALA A 59 -34.17 -37.80 -35.82
C ALA A 59 -33.42 -38.42 -34.64
N LEU A 60 -32.28 -37.86 -34.22
CA LEU A 60 -31.55 -38.32 -33.04
C LEU A 60 -32.26 -38.02 -31.73
N GLU A 61 -32.92 -36.87 -31.59
CA GLU A 61 -33.72 -36.54 -30.41
C GLU A 61 -34.91 -37.48 -30.25
N THR A 62 -35.60 -37.79 -31.35
CA THR A 62 -36.71 -38.76 -31.35
C THR A 62 -36.22 -40.16 -30.99
N ILE A 63 -35.13 -40.63 -31.59
CA ILE A 63 -34.50 -41.91 -31.21
C ILE A 63 -34.09 -41.90 -29.74
N ALA A 64 -33.43 -40.84 -29.27
CA ALA A 64 -32.99 -40.74 -27.89
C ALA A 64 -34.16 -40.82 -26.91
N SER A 65 -35.28 -40.16 -27.22
CA SER A 65 -36.51 -40.23 -26.40
C SER A 65 -37.16 -41.62 -26.40
N LEU A 66 -37.00 -42.39 -27.49
CA LEU A 66 -37.52 -43.75 -27.62
C LEU A 66 -36.67 -44.77 -26.86
N VAL A 67 -35.34 -44.62 -26.92
CA VAL A 67 -34.39 -45.56 -26.31
C VAL A 67 -34.18 -45.25 -24.82
N TYR A 68 -34.14 -43.97 -24.46
CA TYR A 68 -33.97 -43.50 -23.09
C TYR A 68 -35.20 -42.67 -22.70
N PRO A 69 -36.35 -43.30 -22.44
CA PRO A 69 -37.54 -42.57 -22.03
C PRO A 69 -37.23 -41.77 -20.76
N PRO A 70 -37.64 -40.49 -20.68
CA PRO A 70 -37.38 -39.69 -19.50
C PRO A 70 -38.04 -40.36 -18.29
N VAL A 71 -37.21 -40.76 -17.32
CA VAL A 71 -37.70 -41.31 -16.05
C VAL A 71 -38.66 -40.28 -15.44
N PRO A 72 -39.93 -40.63 -15.15
CA PRO A 72 -40.85 -39.69 -14.55
C PRO A 72 -40.29 -39.28 -13.19
N LEU A 73 -39.83 -38.04 -13.09
CA LEU A 73 -39.42 -37.43 -11.83
C LEU A 73 -40.60 -37.57 -10.87
N LYS A 74 -40.48 -38.46 -9.88
CA LYS A 74 -41.40 -38.52 -8.75
C LYS A 74 -41.44 -37.10 -8.18
N LYS A 75 -42.57 -36.40 -8.39
CA LYS A 75 -42.80 -35.06 -7.86
C LYS A 75 -42.55 -35.12 -6.35
N LYS A 76 -41.38 -34.65 -5.89
CA LYS A 76 -41.12 -34.48 -4.46
C LYS A 76 -42.22 -33.57 -3.95
N LYS A 77 -43.08 -34.11 -3.06
CA LYS A 77 -44.08 -33.32 -2.34
C LYS A 77 -43.35 -32.17 -1.67
N LYS A 78 -43.62 -30.94 -2.12
CA LYS A 78 -43.13 -29.73 -1.46
C LYS A 78 -43.75 -29.68 -0.07
N HIS A 79 -43.03 -30.12 0.95
CA HIS A 79 -43.33 -29.69 2.31
C HIS A 79 -42.97 -28.21 2.40
N ALA A 80 -44.00 -27.37 2.33
CA ALA A 80 -43.90 -25.99 2.73
C ALA A 80 -43.57 -25.96 4.22
N ASN A 81 -42.39 -25.46 4.58
CA ASN A 81 -42.14 -25.08 5.96
C ASN A 81 -41.72 -23.61 6.05
N LYS A 82 -42.47 -22.93 6.90
CA LYS A 82 -42.44 -21.50 7.19
C LYS A 82 -41.09 -21.09 7.77
N ARG A 83 -40.62 -19.92 7.30
CA ARG A 83 -39.92 -18.85 8.03
C ARG A 83 -39.24 -19.23 9.35
N ARG A 84 -37.93 -19.01 9.43
CA ARG A 84 -37.35 -18.13 10.47
C ARG A 84 -36.32 -17.17 9.88
N GLN A 85 -36.50 -15.93 10.26
CA GLN A 85 -35.75 -14.74 9.90
C GLN A 85 -34.90 -14.35 11.12
N TYR A 86 -33.76 -13.71 10.84
CA TYR A 86 -32.84 -12.95 11.71
C TYR A 86 -31.51 -13.58 12.16
N CYS A 87 -30.48 -13.11 11.44
CA CYS A 87 -29.24 -12.45 11.87
C CYS A 87 -28.12 -13.18 12.61
N GLY A 88 -26.92 -13.05 12.01
CA GLY A 88 -25.65 -12.89 12.71
C GLY A 88 -24.76 -14.12 12.66
N GLY A 89 -23.93 -14.25 11.62
CA GLY A 89 -22.92 -15.29 11.58
C GLY A 89 -21.95 -15.08 10.42
N GLN A 90 -20.69 -14.85 10.76
CA GLN A 90 -19.55 -14.73 9.84
C GLN A 90 -19.52 -15.92 8.86
N GLN A 91 -19.51 -15.62 7.56
CA GLN A 91 -19.12 -16.59 6.54
C GLN A 91 -17.60 -16.78 6.61
N ARG A 92 -17.18 -17.74 7.44
CA ARG A 92 -15.94 -18.46 7.20
C ARG A 92 -16.22 -19.54 6.18
N ASN A 93 -15.29 -19.65 5.25
CA ASN A 93 -15.22 -20.68 4.24
C ASN A 93 -15.25 -22.05 4.93
N ASP A 94 -16.28 -22.84 4.64
CA ASP A 94 -16.27 -24.30 4.76
C ASP A 94 -16.66 -24.85 3.39
N ASP A 95 -15.71 -24.68 2.45
CA ASP A 95 -15.59 -25.59 1.31
C ASP A 95 -14.97 -26.88 1.82
N GLY A 96 -15.70 -27.98 1.69
CA GLY A 96 -15.12 -29.32 1.82
C GLY A 96 -15.97 -30.28 2.63
N LYS A 97 -17.00 -30.84 1.99
CA LYS A 97 -17.46 -32.24 2.11
C LYS A 97 -18.82 -32.46 1.43
N GLU A 98 -18.94 -32.15 0.14
CA GLU A 98 -20.02 -32.68 -0.72
C GLU A 98 -19.47 -33.00 -2.12
N ALA A 99 -18.38 -33.75 -2.17
CA ALA A 99 -17.81 -34.20 -3.44
C ALA A 99 -17.16 -35.57 -3.25
N GLU A 100 -17.97 -36.58 -2.92
CA GLU A 100 -17.61 -37.99 -3.12
C GLU A 100 -18.83 -38.90 -3.00
N GLU A 101 -19.97 -38.52 -3.60
CA GLU A 101 -21.01 -39.46 -3.99
C GLU A 101 -21.08 -39.52 -5.51
N GLY A 102 -20.56 -40.62 -6.07
CA GLY A 102 -20.99 -41.17 -7.35
C GLY A 102 -20.92 -40.25 -8.55
N PHE A 103 -19.75 -40.22 -9.18
CA PHE A 103 -19.49 -39.70 -10.52
C PHE A 103 -20.27 -40.49 -11.59
N MET A 104 -21.60 -40.36 -11.62
CA MET A 104 -22.49 -40.63 -12.76
C MET A 104 -23.83 -39.94 -12.47
N VAL A 105 -23.85 -38.62 -12.61
CA VAL A 105 -25.12 -37.92 -12.83
C VAL A 105 -25.66 -38.50 -14.13
N ALA A 106 -26.73 -39.29 -14.06
CA ALA A 106 -27.45 -39.76 -15.24
C ALA A 106 -27.66 -38.57 -16.17
N PRO A 107 -27.31 -38.65 -17.46
CA PRO A 107 -27.36 -37.50 -18.35
C PRO A 107 -28.77 -36.91 -18.30
N SER A 108 -28.87 -35.63 -17.92
CA SER A 108 -30.16 -35.01 -17.60
C SER A 108 -31.11 -34.91 -18.80
N SER A 109 -30.62 -35.20 -20.00
CA SER A 109 -31.40 -35.29 -21.23
C SER A 109 -31.23 -36.66 -21.90
N PRO A 110 -32.30 -37.21 -22.49
CA PRO A 110 -32.26 -38.49 -23.20
C PRO A 110 -31.24 -38.50 -24.34
N LEU A 111 -31.04 -37.36 -25.00
CA LEU A 111 -30.03 -37.19 -26.04
C LEU A 111 -28.61 -37.29 -25.49
N ALA A 112 -28.35 -36.78 -24.28
CA ALA A 112 -27.04 -36.93 -23.67
C ALA A 112 -26.76 -38.41 -23.33
N SER A 113 -27.76 -39.17 -22.86
CA SER A 113 -27.61 -40.63 -22.64
C SER A 113 -27.28 -41.37 -23.93
N LEU A 114 -27.97 -41.05 -25.02
CA LEU A 114 -27.67 -41.63 -26.33
C LEU A 114 -26.25 -41.26 -26.83
N VAL A 115 -25.83 -40.02 -26.59
CA VAL A 115 -24.48 -39.56 -26.94
C VAL A 115 -23.41 -40.31 -26.14
N PHE A 116 -23.54 -40.37 -24.82
CA PHE A 116 -22.54 -40.96 -23.94
C PHE A 116 -22.46 -42.49 -24.07
N GLU A 117 -23.59 -43.19 -24.19
CA GLU A 117 -23.60 -44.66 -24.23
C GLU A 117 -23.33 -45.24 -25.61
N ARG A 118 -23.72 -44.54 -26.68
CA ARG A 118 -23.68 -45.11 -28.04
C ARG A 118 -22.81 -44.32 -29.00
N LEU A 119 -22.94 -43.00 -29.06
CA LEU A 119 -22.24 -42.20 -30.08
C LEU A 119 -20.75 -41.96 -29.80
N LEU A 120 -20.34 -41.93 -28.53
CA LEU A 120 -18.92 -41.74 -28.17
C LEU A 120 -18.02 -42.89 -28.64
N PHE A 121 -18.57 -44.11 -28.71
CA PHE A 121 -17.80 -45.31 -29.06
C PHE A 121 -17.77 -45.59 -30.56
N VAL A 122 -18.45 -44.77 -31.37
CA VAL A 122 -18.52 -44.95 -32.83
C VAL A 122 -17.20 -44.52 -33.47
N PRO A 123 -16.47 -45.43 -34.15
CA PRO A 123 -15.17 -45.11 -34.75
C PRO A 123 -15.25 -44.03 -35.84
N SER A 124 -16.35 -43.98 -36.60
CA SER A 124 -16.58 -42.98 -37.65
C SER A 124 -16.74 -41.56 -37.10
N MET A 125 -17.10 -41.42 -35.82
CA MET A 125 -17.24 -40.13 -35.13
C MET A 125 -16.00 -39.73 -34.33
N ALA A 126 -14.99 -40.61 -34.20
CA ALA A 126 -13.83 -40.36 -33.35
C ALA A 126 -13.10 -39.05 -33.66
N VAL A 127 -12.90 -38.75 -34.96
CA VAL A 127 -12.23 -37.50 -35.40
C VAL A 127 -13.03 -36.26 -35.00
N ILE A 128 -14.36 -36.34 -35.03
CA ILE A 128 -15.24 -35.25 -34.64
C ILE A 128 -15.18 -35.06 -33.13
N TRP A 129 -15.19 -36.16 -32.36
CA TRP A 129 -15.05 -36.13 -30.92
C TRP A 129 -13.72 -35.53 -30.47
N TYR A 130 -12.60 -35.91 -31.10
CA TYR A 130 -11.29 -35.31 -30.80
C TYR A 130 -11.29 -33.79 -31.05
N LYS A 131 -11.80 -33.35 -32.20
CA LYS A 131 -11.89 -31.92 -32.53
C LYS A 131 -12.77 -31.14 -31.54
N LEU A 132 -13.90 -31.73 -31.15
CA LEU A 132 -14.81 -31.13 -30.17
C LEU A 132 -14.15 -31.04 -28.79
N ILE A 133 -13.53 -32.13 -28.32
CA ILE A 133 -12.83 -32.14 -27.02
C ILE A 133 -11.70 -31.11 -27.01
N ASP A 134 -10.94 -31.01 -28.10
CA ASP A 134 -9.87 -30.03 -28.22
C ASP A 134 -10.39 -28.59 -28.29
N SER A 135 -11.52 -28.34 -28.96
CA SER A 135 -12.13 -27.00 -28.96
C SER A 135 -12.60 -26.59 -27.56
N TRP A 136 -13.24 -27.51 -26.83
CA TRP A 136 -13.63 -27.29 -25.44
C TRP A 136 -12.44 -27.05 -24.51
N ARG A 137 -11.35 -27.82 -24.69
CA ARG A 137 -10.10 -27.63 -23.92
C ARG A 137 -9.47 -26.27 -24.20
N LEU A 138 -9.43 -25.85 -25.46
CA LEU A 138 -8.91 -24.55 -25.86
C LEU A 138 -9.74 -23.41 -25.28
N GLU A 139 -11.06 -23.51 -25.35
CA GLU A 139 -11.97 -22.51 -24.78
C GLU A 139 -11.77 -22.38 -23.26
N LYS A 140 -11.71 -23.51 -22.54
CA LYS A 140 -11.43 -23.48 -21.09
C LYS A 140 -10.05 -22.93 -20.76
N LYS A 141 -9.03 -23.24 -21.56
CA LYS A 141 -7.69 -22.65 -21.40
C LYS A 141 -7.71 -21.13 -21.62
N LEU A 142 -8.46 -20.65 -22.61
CA LEU A 142 -8.62 -19.22 -22.87
C LEU A 142 -9.34 -18.52 -21.72
N GLU A 143 -10.44 -19.09 -21.21
CA GLU A 143 -11.14 -18.57 -20.03
C GLU A 143 -10.18 -18.39 -18.84
N LEU A 144 -9.41 -19.44 -18.50
CA LEU A 144 -8.44 -19.37 -17.41
C LEU A 144 -7.36 -18.29 -17.65
N LEU A 145 -6.84 -18.20 -18.87
CA LEU A 145 -5.87 -17.17 -19.22
C LEU A 145 -6.44 -15.75 -19.09
N THR A 146 -7.72 -15.54 -19.42
CA THR A 146 -8.35 -14.23 -19.23
C THR A 146 -8.48 -13.84 -17.76
N VAL A 147 -8.73 -14.81 -16.87
CA VAL A 147 -8.76 -14.59 -15.42
C VAL A 147 -7.37 -14.19 -14.93
N TYR A 148 -6.34 -14.98 -15.24
CA TYR A 148 -4.96 -14.67 -14.87
C TYR A 148 -4.48 -13.33 -15.42
N ALA A 149 -4.83 -12.98 -16.67
CA ALA A 149 -4.48 -11.71 -17.27
C ALA A 149 -5.10 -10.53 -16.48
N ARG A 150 -6.34 -10.66 -15.99
CA ARG A 150 -6.99 -9.64 -15.16
C ARG A 150 -6.32 -9.51 -13.80
N GLU A 151 -6.00 -10.63 -13.15
CA GLU A 151 -5.29 -10.64 -11.86
C GLU A 151 -3.90 -10.01 -11.99
N TYR A 152 -3.16 -10.36 -13.04
CA TYR A 152 -1.85 -9.79 -13.31
C TYR A 152 -1.93 -8.28 -13.63
N CYS A 153 -2.92 -7.85 -14.42
CA CYS A 153 -3.19 -6.43 -14.67
C CYS A 153 -3.51 -5.68 -13.37
N ALA A 154 -4.31 -6.27 -12.47
CA ALA A 154 -4.62 -5.68 -11.17
C ALA A 154 -3.37 -5.57 -10.30
N ALA A 155 -2.57 -6.64 -10.21
CA ALA A 155 -1.34 -6.67 -9.43
C ALA A 155 -0.31 -5.63 -9.91
N THR A 156 -0.14 -5.48 -11.23
CA THR A 156 0.77 -4.50 -11.81
C THR A 156 0.33 -3.06 -11.55
N ARG A 157 -0.99 -2.78 -11.59
CA ARG A 157 -1.54 -1.46 -11.20
C ARG A 157 -1.28 -1.15 -9.73
N ILE A 158 -1.54 -2.10 -8.82
CA ILE A 158 -1.26 -1.94 -7.39
C ILE A 158 0.22 -1.68 -7.15
N ARG A 159 1.10 -2.45 -7.82
CA ARG A 159 2.55 -2.26 -7.74
C ARG A 159 2.99 -0.88 -8.23
N ALA A 160 2.40 -0.37 -9.31
CA ALA A 160 2.72 0.96 -9.83
C ALA A 160 2.32 2.07 -8.84
N VAL A 161 1.11 1.99 -8.26
CA VAL A 161 0.63 2.94 -7.23
C VAL A 161 1.54 2.90 -6.00
N TRP A 162 1.89 1.71 -5.52
CA TRP A 162 2.80 1.55 -4.38
C TRP A 162 4.18 2.15 -4.65
N LYS A 163 4.73 1.91 -5.85
CA LYS A 163 6.03 2.47 -6.25
C LYS A 163 5.99 4.01 -6.26
N GLN A 164 4.94 4.61 -6.80
CA GLN A 164 4.75 6.07 -6.78
C GLN A 164 4.64 6.62 -5.36
N TYR A 165 3.86 5.96 -4.49
CA TYR A 165 3.74 6.32 -3.09
C TYR A 165 5.10 6.31 -2.38
N MET A 166 5.87 5.23 -2.56
CA MET A 166 7.21 5.09 -1.95
C MET A 166 8.18 6.16 -2.44
N ILE A 167 8.22 6.45 -3.74
CA ILE A 167 9.06 7.51 -4.30
C ILE A 167 8.67 8.86 -3.70
N LYS A 168 7.38 9.19 -3.65
CA LYS A 168 6.88 10.44 -3.07
C LYS A 168 7.25 10.55 -1.58
N ARG A 169 7.11 9.46 -0.82
CA ARG A 169 7.47 9.41 0.60
C ARG A 169 8.96 9.68 0.82
N ILE A 170 9.83 8.99 0.06
CA ILE A 170 11.28 9.20 0.11
C ILE A 170 11.61 10.66 -0.22
N HIS A 171 11.03 11.18 -1.31
CA HIS A 171 11.22 12.58 -1.73
C HIS A 171 10.85 13.57 -0.62
N LEU A 172 9.68 13.41 0.01
CA LEU A 172 9.24 14.28 1.11
C LEU A 172 10.20 14.23 2.31
N VAL A 173 10.66 13.04 2.71
CA VAL A 173 11.63 12.90 3.80
C VAL A 173 12.94 13.60 3.45
N THR A 174 13.45 13.42 2.23
CA THR A 174 14.68 14.10 1.79
C THR A 174 14.52 15.61 1.76
N LEU A 175 13.37 16.13 1.32
CA LEU A 175 13.08 17.56 1.33
C LEU A 175 13.02 18.13 2.75
N LEU A 176 12.38 17.43 3.70
CA LEU A 176 12.32 17.85 5.09
C LEU A 176 13.72 17.91 5.71
N ARG A 177 14.54 16.89 5.44
CA ARG A 177 15.95 16.88 5.87
C ARG A 177 16.72 18.05 5.30
N MET A 178 16.63 18.31 3.99
CA MET A 178 17.30 19.46 3.36
C MET A 178 16.84 20.80 3.95
N LYS A 179 15.55 20.96 4.26
CA LYS A 179 15.02 22.17 4.92
C LYS A 179 15.64 22.35 6.31
N ALA A 180 15.71 21.28 7.10
CA ALA A 180 16.32 21.30 8.43
C ALA A 180 17.81 21.65 8.35
N GLU A 181 18.55 21.03 7.42
CA GLU A 181 19.98 21.30 7.20
C GLU A 181 20.22 22.75 6.76
N ARG A 182 19.40 23.29 5.85
CA ARG A 182 19.46 24.71 5.44
C ARG A 182 19.18 25.64 6.61
N HIS A 183 18.18 25.35 7.44
CA HIS A 183 17.87 26.16 8.61
C HIS A 183 18.98 26.10 9.66
N ALA A 184 19.57 24.93 9.91
CA ALA A 184 20.74 24.79 10.76
C ALA A 184 21.94 25.58 10.22
N ALA A 185 22.19 25.54 8.91
CA ALA A 185 23.26 26.30 8.30
C ALA A 185 23.04 27.82 8.44
N THR A 186 21.83 28.33 8.19
CA THR A 186 21.54 29.77 8.29
C THR A 186 21.60 30.26 9.74
N THR A 187 21.16 29.45 10.71
CA THR A 187 21.28 29.78 12.14
C THR A 187 22.74 29.82 12.58
N ILE A 188 23.56 28.83 12.23
CA ILE A 188 25.00 28.85 12.54
C ILE A 188 25.67 30.08 11.91
N GLN A 189 25.38 30.37 10.64
CA GLN A 189 25.93 31.54 9.95
C GLN A 189 25.51 32.85 10.60
N SER A 190 24.24 32.98 11.06
CA SER A 190 23.77 34.19 11.72
C SER A 190 24.44 34.39 13.09
N TYR A 191 24.62 33.31 13.86
CA TYR A 191 25.36 33.34 15.12
C TYR A 191 26.82 33.74 14.91
N GLU A 192 27.51 33.15 13.93
CA GLU A 192 28.90 33.49 13.62
C GLU A 192 29.06 34.94 13.16
N ARG A 193 28.16 35.42 12.29
CA ARG A 193 28.14 36.83 11.87
C ARG A 193 27.95 37.76 13.06
N ARG A 194 26.99 37.45 13.94
CA ARG A 194 26.75 38.23 15.16
C ARG A 194 27.98 38.20 16.08
N ARG A 195 28.57 37.03 16.31
CA ARG A 195 29.77 36.89 17.15
C ARG A 195 30.92 37.73 16.63
N ARG A 196 31.21 37.68 15.33
CA ARG A 196 32.27 38.48 14.69
C ARG A 196 32.04 39.98 14.84
N GLN A 197 30.79 40.42 14.69
CA GLN A 197 30.44 41.83 14.88
C GLN A 197 30.57 42.26 16.35
N TYR A 198 30.07 41.48 17.31
CA TYR A 198 30.01 41.87 18.71
C TYR A 198 31.33 41.67 19.50
N ALA A 199 32.19 40.73 19.10
CA ALA A 199 33.46 40.46 19.77
C ALA A 199 34.37 41.70 19.95
N PRO A 200 34.63 42.55 18.93
CA PRO A 200 35.45 43.74 19.10
C PRO A 200 34.79 44.77 20.04
N PHE A 201 33.46 44.96 19.95
CA PHE A 201 32.75 45.86 20.87
C PHE A 201 32.83 45.41 22.31
N GLN A 202 32.71 44.10 22.58
CA GLN A 202 32.87 43.57 23.93
C GLN A 202 34.28 43.80 24.48
N ARG A 203 35.31 43.58 23.66
CA ARG A 203 36.71 43.85 24.04
C ARG A 203 36.94 45.34 24.34
N LEU A 204 36.44 46.22 23.47
CA LEU A 204 36.53 47.67 23.67
C LEU A 204 35.81 48.08 24.96
N ARG A 205 34.59 47.58 25.20
CA ARG A 205 33.84 47.86 26.43
C ARG A 205 34.57 47.40 27.68
N GLN A 206 35.18 46.22 27.66
CA GLN A 206 35.98 45.75 28.79
C GLN A 206 37.21 46.63 29.01
N ALA A 207 37.93 46.98 27.94
CA ALA A 207 39.09 47.85 28.01
C ALA A 207 38.75 49.24 28.57
N THR A 208 37.62 49.84 28.13
CA THR A 208 37.18 51.14 28.63
C THR A 208 36.78 51.08 30.11
N ILE A 209 36.08 50.04 30.55
CA ILE A 209 35.76 49.84 31.97
C ILE A 209 37.03 49.72 32.81
N HIS A 210 38.01 48.94 32.36
CA HIS A 210 39.29 48.81 33.07
C HIS A 210 40.06 50.13 33.13
N ALA A 211 40.11 50.88 32.02
CA ALA A 211 40.74 52.19 31.98
C ALA A 211 40.06 53.18 32.93
N GLN A 212 38.72 53.25 32.92
CA GLN A 212 37.95 54.09 33.83
C GLN A 212 38.22 53.74 35.30
N ARG A 213 38.26 52.46 35.65
CA ARG A 213 38.59 52.01 37.02
C ARG A 213 40.00 52.43 37.43
N ARG A 214 40.98 52.33 36.53
CA ARG A 214 42.36 52.79 36.79
C ARG A 214 42.42 54.29 37.02
N ILE A 215 41.76 55.08 36.17
CA ILE A 215 41.69 56.55 36.30
C ILE A 215 41.05 56.93 37.64
N HIS A 216 39.93 56.30 37.99
CA HIS A 216 39.24 56.55 39.25
C HIS A 216 40.13 56.22 40.46
N ALA A 217 40.81 55.07 40.45
CA ALA A 217 41.74 54.69 41.52
C ALA A 217 42.90 55.68 41.65
N HIS A 218 43.49 56.13 40.54
CA HIS A 218 44.54 57.15 40.55
C HIS A 218 44.05 58.50 41.08
N HIS A 219 42.84 58.90 40.70
CA HIS A 219 42.22 60.12 41.21
C HIS A 219 42.01 60.03 42.74
N GLN A 220 41.44 58.92 43.23
CA GLN A 220 41.27 58.68 44.67
C GLN A 220 42.60 58.73 45.42
N LEU A 221 43.66 58.09 44.89
CA LEU A 221 44.99 58.14 45.49
C LEU A 221 45.56 59.57 45.54
N ARG A 222 45.33 60.39 44.50
CA ARG A 222 45.73 61.81 44.51
C ARG A 222 44.97 62.58 45.58
N CYS A 223 43.66 62.38 45.70
CA CYS A 223 42.85 63.01 46.75
C CYS A 223 43.35 62.62 48.16
N LEU A 224 43.61 61.33 48.41
CA LEU A 224 44.11 60.86 49.70
C LEU A 224 45.50 61.43 50.02
N ARG A 225 46.40 61.54 49.02
CA ARG A 225 47.71 62.17 49.19
C ARG A 225 47.58 63.66 49.53
N ALA A 226 46.69 64.39 48.84
CA ALA A 226 46.43 65.79 49.12
C ALA A 226 45.84 66.01 50.52
N GLN A 227 44.86 65.18 50.92
CA GLN A 227 44.29 65.20 52.27
C GLN A 227 45.35 64.93 53.34
N ARG A 228 46.22 63.93 53.12
CA ARG A 228 47.33 63.63 54.04
C ARG A 228 48.32 64.79 54.13
N ALA A 229 48.68 65.42 53.01
CA ALA A 229 49.57 66.58 53.00
C ALA A 229 48.96 67.75 53.80
N ALA A 230 47.69 68.09 53.53
CA ALA A 230 46.97 69.13 54.25
C ALA A 230 46.87 68.83 55.76
N PHE A 231 46.63 67.58 56.14
CA PHE A 231 46.61 67.16 57.54
C PHE A 231 47.98 67.35 58.21
N VAL A 232 49.07 66.95 57.55
CA VAL A 232 50.43 67.11 58.08
C VAL A 232 50.78 68.59 58.23
N GLU A 233 50.43 69.43 57.27
CA GLU A 233 50.63 70.89 57.36
C GLU A 233 49.83 71.50 58.51
N ALA A 234 48.55 71.15 58.65
CA ALA A 234 47.71 71.61 59.77
C ALA A 234 48.29 71.20 61.14
N MET A 235 48.81 69.96 61.24
CA MET A 235 49.47 69.48 62.46
C MET A 235 50.77 70.22 62.73
N ARG A 236 51.61 70.48 61.72
CA ARG A 236 52.82 71.30 61.87
C ARG A 236 52.48 72.68 62.42
N VAL A 237 51.49 73.35 61.84
CA VAL A 237 51.01 74.67 62.32
C VAL A 237 50.51 74.58 63.76
N ARG A 238 49.75 73.54 64.11
CA ARG A 238 49.24 73.33 65.48
C ARG A 238 50.37 73.12 66.48
N ILE A 239 51.39 72.32 66.14
CA ILE A 239 52.57 72.08 66.99
C ILE A 239 53.35 73.38 67.18
N VAL A 240 53.58 74.15 66.11
CA VAL A 240 54.27 75.45 66.21
C VAL A 240 53.51 76.42 67.11
N LYS A 241 52.18 76.55 66.94
CA LYS A 241 51.34 77.38 67.81
C LYS A 241 51.38 76.91 69.27
N TRP A 242 51.29 75.61 69.51
CA TRP A 242 51.39 75.05 70.85
C TRP A 242 52.76 75.31 71.48
N MET A 243 53.86 75.11 70.75
CA MET A 243 55.21 75.45 71.21
C MET A 243 55.35 76.94 71.54
N GLN A 244 54.83 77.83 70.70
CA GLN A 244 54.83 79.27 70.97
C GLN A 244 54.07 79.62 72.24
N GLN A 245 52.89 79.00 72.46
CA GLN A 245 52.13 79.15 73.69
C GLN A 245 52.90 78.63 74.91
N GLN A 246 53.49 77.44 74.84
CA GLN A 246 54.30 76.88 75.94
C GLN A 246 55.51 77.75 76.25
N LEU A 247 56.23 78.23 75.23
CA LEU A 247 57.35 79.16 75.41
C LEU A 247 56.89 80.49 76.01
N HIS A 248 55.71 81.00 75.63
CA HIS A 248 55.14 82.19 76.23
C HIS A 248 54.80 81.97 77.71
N VAL A 249 54.13 80.87 78.05
CA VAL A 249 53.84 80.49 79.45
C VAL A 249 55.13 80.33 80.26
N LEU A 250 56.15 79.66 79.72
CA LEU A 250 57.46 79.51 80.36
C LEU A 250 58.15 80.87 80.55
N ARG A 251 58.06 81.79 79.59
CA ARG A 251 58.61 83.15 79.73
C ARG A 251 57.88 83.94 80.82
N GLU A 252 56.56 83.90 80.86
CA GLU A 252 55.78 84.58 81.90
C GLU A 252 56.06 83.97 83.29
N TRP A 253 56.14 82.63 83.39
CA TRP A 253 56.53 81.95 84.63
C TRP A 253 57.94 82.36 85.10
N LYS A 254 58.91 82.45 84.18
CA LYS A 254 60.28 82.90 84.50
C LYS A 254 60.34 84.36 84.95
N LYS A 255 59.50 85.25 84.40
CA LYS A 255 59.38 86.65 84.84
C LYS A 255 58.84 86.78 86.27
N ILE A 256 57.93 85.89 86.67
CA ILE A 256 57.36 85.88 88.02
C ILE A 256 58.37 85.28 89.03
N ASN A 257 59.14 84.26 88.61
CA ASN A 257 60.09 83.52 89.47
C ASN A 257 61.57 83.88 89.22
N VAL A 258 61.90 85.18 89.16
CA VAL A 258 63.25 85.67 88.79
C VAL A 258 64.35 85.13 89.73
N VAL A 259 64.06 85.04 91.04
CA VAL A 259 65.02 84.60 92.06
C VAL A 259 65.40 83.13 91.91
N TRP A 260 64.45 82.27 91.53
CA TRP A 260 64.68 80.85 91.29
C TRP A 260 65.48 80.61 90.00
N VAL A 261 65.15 81.32 88.92
CA VAL A 261 65.86 81.19 87.63
C VAL A 261 67.34 81.62 87.73
N ALA A 262 67.65 82.62 88.55
CA ALA A 262 69.02 83.08 88.76
C ALA A 262 69.91 82.07 89.49
N ARG A 263 69.33 81.15 90.27
CA ARG A 263 70.06 80.12 91.05
C ARG A 263 70.41 78.85 90.25
N ARG A 264 69.83 78.65 89.06
CA ARG A 264 69.99 77.43 88.23
C ARG A 264 69.73 76.10 89.00
N GLU A 265 68.72 76.08 89.85
CA GLU A 265 68.05 74.84 90.31
C GLU A 265 66.83 74.57 89.41
#